data_AF-A0A9N8DDR2-F1
#
_entry.id   AF-A0A9N8DDR2-F1
#
_cell.length_a   1.000
_cell.length_b   1.000
_cell.length_c   1.000
_cell.angle_alpha   90.00
_cell.angle_beta   90.00
_cell.angle_gamma   90.00
#
_symmetry.space_group_name_H-M   'P 1'
#
loop_
_entity.id
_entity.type
_entity.pdbx_description
1 polymer ?
#
loop_
_entity_poly.entity_id
_entity_poly.type
_entity_poly.pdbx_seq_one_letter_code
_entity_poly.pdbx_strand_id
1 'polypeptide(L)'
;MAKDLLTRASRRKKESSSSAGSKSSSRYGMLILLVCLVGYNVRKYRGTFEGFGAPASAKNVTTAVTSTSTSTTTTKKITTTTDTTNTNNNIFAKAFHDSYGYFDDIPLVDWQRHQQWALTQIDHRYMFNPRRHYGNPALWYYNSFNPVFSCPQVKRVWGVGDGPKYVCDPHRLVTVAKRRQEEQGHGCLIYSVGSNGNYEFEDGLVNYLGTSKACEIHIFDYSRDYNRPENAPRNMHFHQLGLQGSQQNRARGEFASFPQILQKLGHENRVIDIFKIDCEGCEWDSYKDWIAHPHMRQVLIETHELPKEWDHGIDFFTSFKRNGFAMYSKEVNGFGDGKYYEFSYIKLHPQFWNNETTLVT
;
A
#
# COMPACT_ATOMS: atom_id res chain seq x y z
N MET A 1 -42.41 26.04 -43.44
CA MET A 1 -43.02 27.39 -43.51
C MET A 1 -42.83 28.06 -42.16
N ALA A 2 -42.58 29.37 -42.11
CA ALA A 2 -42.41 30.11 -40.86
C ALA A 2 -43.51 31.18 -40.71
N LYS A 3 -43.95 31.42 -39.48
CA LYS A 3 -44.45 32.72 -38.99
C LYS A 3 -44.73 32.67 -37.48
N ASP A 4 -44.23 33.67 -36.77
CA ASP A 4 -44.61 34.00 -35.39
C ASP A 4 -46.05 34.54 -35.33
N LEU A 5 -46.63 34.60 -34.12
CA LEU A 5 -46.78 35.89 -33.41
C LEU A 5 -47.28 35.73 -31.96
N LEU A 6 -47.02 36.75 -31.16
CA LEU A 6 -47.21 36.79 -29.70
C LEU A 6 -48.44 37.64 -29.26
N THR A 7 -48.75 37.51 -27.96
CA THR A 7 -48.97 38.59 -26.95
C THR A 7 -50.39 38.87 -26.39
N ARG A 8 -50.41 39.19 -25.08
CA ARG A 8 -51.46 39.81 -24.23
C ARG A 8 -52.65 38.90 -23.87
N ALA A 9 -53.02 38.56 -22.62
CA ALA A 9 -52.78 39.05 -21.25
C ALA A 9 -53.53 40.33 -20.80
N SER A 10 -54.27 40.29 -19.66
CA SER A 10 -54.35 41.34 -18.60
C SER A 10 -55.51 41.16 -17.56
N ARG A 11 -55.17 41.21 -16.24
CA ARG A 11 -55.98 41.60 -15.03
C ARG A 11 -57.25 40.78 -14.68
N ARG A 12 -57.68 40.64 -13.41
CA ARG A 12 -57.57 41.46 -12.15
C ARG A 12 -57.11 40.54 -10.98
N LYS A 13 -56.44 40.92 -9.87
CA LYS A 13 -56.10 42.17 -9.14
C LYS A 13 -57.16 42.80 -8.22
N LYS A 14 -57.04 42.54 -6.91
CA LYS A 14 -57.11 43.45 -5.72
C LYS A 14 -56.52 42.65 -4.52
N GLU A 15 -55.73 43.14 -3.54
CA GLU A 15 -55.63 44.44 -2.80
C GLU A 15 -56.71 44.63 -1.72
N SER A 16 -56.44 45.12 -0.50
CA SER A 16 -55.19 45.40 0.27
C SER A 16 -55.59 45.62 1.77
N SER A 17 -54.82 46.12 2.76
CA SER A 17 -53.49 46.78 2.88
C SER A 17 -53.07 46.94 4.36
N SER A 18 -51.75 47.09 4.61
CA SER A 18 -51.09 47.89 5.69
C SER A 18 -51.25 47.45 7.18
N SER A 19 -50.44 47.90 8.16
CA SER A 19 -49.52 49.08 8.22
C SER A 19 -48.25 48.92 9.11
N ALA A 20 -47.45 50.00 9.20
CA ALA A 20 -46.11 50.17 9.82
C ALA A 20 -45.99 49.83 11.34
N GLY A 21 -44.81 49.79 12.00
CA GLY A 21 -43.41 50.16 11.69
C GLY A 21 -42.47 49.73 12.85
N SER A 22 -41.34 50.38 13.23
CA SER A 22 -40.54 51.50 12.68
C SER A 22 -39.20 51.70 13.45
N LYS A 23 -38.04 51.74 12.76
CA LYS A 23 -36.71 52.33 13.14
C LYS A 23 -35.95 51.83 14.39
N SER A 24 -34.70 51.42 14.18
CA SER A 24 -33.53 51.81 15.00
C SER A 24 -32.24 51.72 14.16
N SER A 25 -31.07 52.11 14.68
CA SER A 25 -29.78 52.12 13.95
C SER A 25 -28.56 52.21 14.89
N SER A 26 -27.34 52.40 14.32
CA SER A 26 -26.06 52.76 14.99
C SER A 26 -25.29 51.59 15.67
N ARG A 27 -23.95 51.46 15.60
CA ARG A 27 -22.86 52.08 14.78
C ARG A 27 -21.57 51.21 14.85
N TYR A 28 -20.65 51.43 13.91
CA TYR A 28 -19.17 51.25 13.92
C TYR A 28 -18.42 50.47 15.03
N GLY A 29 -17.44 49.67 14.59
CA GLY A 29 -16.35 49.08 15.39
C GLY A 29 -15.52 48.09 14.55
N MET A 30 -14.84 48.56 13.50
CA MET A 30 -13.41 48.93 13.50
C MET A 30 -12.46 47.71 13.58
N LEU A 31 -11.58 47.63 12.57
CA LEU A 31 -10.62 46.56 12.32
C LEU A 31 -9.49 46.56 13.38
N ILE A 32 -9.12 45.38 13.88
CA ILE A 32 -7.82 45.15 14.56
C ILE A 32 -7.16 43.92 13.94
N LEU A 33 -6.01 44.12 13.27
CA LEU A 33 -5.11 43.03 12.93
C LEU A 33 -4.32 42.62 14.18
N LEU A 34 -4.41 41.36 14.57
CA LEU A 34 -3.53 40.77 15.58
C LEU A 34 -2.23 40.27 14.91
N VAL A 35 -1.30 41.19 14.67
CA VAL A 35 0.04 40.85 14.16
C VAL A 35 0.87 40.22 15.28
N CYS A 36 1.21 38.94 15.12
CA CYS A 36 2.05 38.21 16.07
C CYS A 36 3.53 38.62 15.94
N LEU A 37 3.98 39.59 16.73
CA LEU A 37 5.40 39.91 16.88
C LEU A 37 6.11 38.92 17.81
N VAL A 38 6.45 37.74 17.29
CA VAL A 38 7.41 36.83 17.94
C VAL A 38 8.83 37.29 17.60
N GLY A 39 9.49 37.95 18.56
CA GLY A 39 10.84 38.48 18.39
C GLY A 39 11.91 37.38 18.33
N TYR A 40 12.37 37.04 17.12
CA TYR A 40 13.47 36.09 16.91
C TYR A 40 14.82 36.68 17.35
N ASN A 41 15.31 36.24 18.51
CA ASN A 41 16.68 36.51 18.96
C ASN A 41 17.69 35.59 18.25
N VAL A 42 18.24 36.04 17.13
CA VAL A 42 19.29 35.31 16.39
C VAL A 42 20.62 35.39 17.15
N ARG A 43 20.85 34.44 18.06
CA ARG A 43 22.10 34.36 18.82
C ARG A 43 23.21 33.73 17.97
N LYS A 44 24.07 34.60 17.44
CA LYS A 44 25.14 34.31 16.47
C LYS A 44 26.24 33.38 17.02
N TYR A 45 26.05 32.07 16.91
CA TYR A 45 27.13 31.09 17.12
C TYR A 45 28.14 31.14 15.95
N ARG A 46 29.38 31.54 16.24
CA ARG A 46 30.53 31.29 15.37
C ARG A 46 31.18 29.97 15.80
N GLY A 47 30.94 28.91 15.05
CA GLY A 47 31.78 27.71 15.07
C GLY A 47 32.64 27.68 13.81
N THR A 48 33.96 27.70 13.96
CA THR A 48 34.89 27.47 12.85
C THR A 48 35.01 25.98 12.59
N PHE A 49 34.76 25.55 11.35
CA PHE A 49 35.05 24.19 10.89
C PHE A 49 36.10 24.28 9.80
N GLU A 50 37.31 23.82 10.09
CA GLU A 50 38.39 23.75 9.12
C GLU A 50 38.20 22.51 8.22
N GLY A 51 38.55 22.63 6.94
CA GLY A 51 38.23 21.62 5.93
C GLY A 51 39.25 20.49 5.87
N PHE A 52 38.77 19.28 5.56
CA PHE A 52 39.60 18.19 5.05
C PHE A 52 39.23 17.92 3.59
N GLY A 53 40.24 17.95 2.72
CA GLY A 53 40.06 17.78 1.27
C GLY A 53 39.92 16.32 0.85
N ALA A 54 39.39 16.09 -0.35
CA ALA A 54 39.29 14.77 -0.95
C ALA A 54 40.67 14.29 -1.49
N PRO A 55 41.08 13.03 -1.21
CA PRO A 55 42.16 12.37 -1.93
C PRO A 55 41.64 11.70 -3.21
N ALA A 56 42.51 11.52 -4.21
CA ALA A 56 42.15 11.00 -5.53
C ALA A 56 42.54 9.52 -5.75
N SER A 57 41.98 8.97 -6.83
CA SER A 57 42.37 7.75 -7.58
C SER A 57 43.69 7.08 -7.19
N ALA A 58 43.61 5.79 -6.81
CA ALA A 58 44.75 4.87 -6.72
C ALA A 58 44.70 3.83 -7.85
N LYS A 59 45.88 3.42 -8.36
CA LYS A 59 46.04 2.44 -9.45
C LYS A 59 46.40 1.04 -8.95
N ASN A 60 46.19 0.04 -9.81
CA ASN A 60 46.57 -1.35 -9.59
C ASN A 60 48.04 -1.52 -9.14
N VAL A 61 48.27 -2.42 -8.19
CA VAL A 61 49.54 -3.13 -7.98
C VAL A 61 49.25 -4.61 -7.80
N THR A 62 49.87 -5.46 -8.62
CA THR A 62 49.84 -6.92 -8.49
C THR A 62 51.00 -7.40 -7.63
N THR A 63 50.73 -8.35 -6.73
CA THR A 63 51.78 -9.13 -6.05
C THR A 63 51.29 -10.56 -5.85
N ALA A 64 52.13 -11.55 -6.16
CA ALA A 64 51.80 -12.96 -6.01
C ALA A 64 52.03 -13.44 -4.57
N VAL A 65 51.24 -14.43 -4.13
CA VAL A 65 51.46 -15.15 -2.87
C VAL A 65 51.90 -16.57 -3.19
N THR A 66 53.15 -16.89 -2.83
CA THR A 66 53.74 -18.22 -3.04
C THR A 66 53.21 -19.20 -2.00
N SER A 67 52.78 -20.38 -2.44
CA SER A 67 52.39 -21.49 -1.56
C SER A 67 53.60 -22.26 -1.03
N THR A 68 53.66 -22.49 0.28
CA THR A 68 54.56 -23.49 0.89
C THR A 68 53.77 -24.41 1.82
N SER A 69 53.85 -25.72 1.54
CA SER A 69 53.19 -26.76 2.32
C SER A 69 54.13 -27.33 3.38
N THR A 70 53.64 -27.55 4.60
CA THR A 70 54.27 -28.43 5.59
C THR A 70 53.21 -29.30 6.25
N SER A 71 53.36 -30.63 6.16
CA SER A 71 52.49 -31.58 6.86
C SER A 71 53.13 -32.00 8.18
N THR A 72 52.34 -32.08 9.25
CA THR A 72 52.68 -32.88 10.43
C THR A 72 51.46 -33.68 10.86
N THR A 73 51.70 -34.96 11.16
CA THR A 73 50.66 -35.92 11.55
C THR A 73 50.78 -36.24 13.03
N THR A 74 49.71 -36.06 13.80
CA THR A 74 49.68 -36.50 15.21
C THR A 74 48.34 -37.17 15.55
N THR A 75 48.42 -38.49 15.66
CA THR A 75 47.59 -39.45 16.42
C THR A 75 46.17 -39.07 16.89
N LYS A 76 45.19 -39.90 16.51
CA LYS A 76 43.85 -39.95 17.14
C LYS A 76 43.95 -40.09 18.67
N LYS A 77 43.15 -39.33 19.40
CA LYS A 77 42.62 -39.73 20.71
C LYS A 77 41.10 -39.86 20.59
N ILE A 78 40.57 -41.07 20.78
CA ILE A 78 39.12 -41.30 20.77
C ILE A 78 38.58 -40.87 22.13
N THR A 79 37.83 -39.77 22.14
CA THR A 79 37.02 -39.34 23.28
C THR A 79 35.56 -39.49 22.87
N THR A 80 34.82 -40.39 23.51
CA THR A 80 33.44 -40.72 23.14
C THR A 80 32.45 -39.68 23.67
N THR A 81 32.48 -38.47 23.13
CA THR A 81 31.39 -37.50 23.29
C THR A 81 30.23 -37.94 22.42
N THR A 82 29.05 -38.13 23.02
CA THR A 82 27.83 -38.60 22.36
C THR A 82 27.42 -37.69 21.20
N ASP A 83 27.36 -38.26 20.00
CA ASP A 83 26.99 -37.57 18.77
C ASP A 83 25.45 -37.39 18.70
N THR A 84 24.96 -36.31 19.31
CA THR A 84 23.54 -35.91 19.27
C THR A 84 23.20 -35.34 17.90
N THR A 85 23.02 -36.23 16.93
CA THR A 85 22.67 -35.90 15.55
C THR A 85 21.22 -35.39 15.41
N ASN A 86 21.01 -34.52 14.42
CA ASN A 86 19.72 -34.14 13.83
C ASN A 86 18.65 -33.47 14.73
N THR A 87 18.78 -32.15 14.90
CA THR A 87 17.76 -31.23 14.36
C THR A 87 18.43 -29.99 13.75
N ASN A 88 18.70 -30.00 12.44
CA ASN A 88 19.00 -28.77 11.69
C ASN A 88 17.71 -27.97 11.46
N ASN A 89 17.14 -27.43 12.54
CA ASN A 89 15.99 -26.54 12.48
C ASN A 89 16.41 -25.24 11.80
N ASN A 90 16.18 -25.14 10.49
CA ASN A 90 16.41 -23.92 9.73
C ASN A 90 15.59 -22.78 10.37
N ILE A 91 16.30 -21.84 11.01
CA ILE A 91 15.71 -20.75 11.79
C ILE A 91 14.81 -19.83 10.96
N PHE A 92 14.92 -19.84 9.63
CA PHE A 92 14.10 -19.05 8.72
C PHE A 92 12.85 -19.81 8.21
N ALA A 93 12.75 -21.12 8.47
CA ALA A 93 11.74 -21.98 7.85
C ALA A 93 10.29 -21.56 8.14
N LYS A 94 9.99 -21.06 9.35
CA LYS A 94 8.62 -20.58 9.66
C LYS A 94 8.30 -19.27 8.94
N ALA A 95 9.25 -18.33 8.86
CA ALA A 95 9.06 -17.11 8.08
C ALA A 95 8.88 -17.42 6.59
N PHE A 96 9.68 -18.35 6.05
CA PHE A 96 9.55 -18.82 4.67
C PHE A 96 8.19 -19.46 4.41
N HIS A 97 7.79 -20.41 5.25
CA HIS A 97 6.49 -21.07 5.13
C HIS A 97 5.32 -20.09 5.25
N ASP A 98 5.26 -19.33 6.34
CA ASP A 98 4.11 -18.47 6.66
C ASP A 98 3.99 -17.27 5.70
N SER A 99 5.07 -16.91 5.01
CA SER A 99 5.06 -15.90 3.97
C SER A 99 5.00 -16.49 2.56
N TYR A 100 4.63 -17.76 2.38
CA TYR A 100 4.57 -18.44 1.07
C TYR A 100 5.86 -18.23 0.23
N GLY A 101 7.03 -18.37 0.87
CA GLY A 101 8.35 -18.21 0.27
C GLY A 101 8.77 -16.77 -0.05
N TYR A 102 8.25 -15.75 0.65
CA TYR A 102 8.62 -14.35 0.43
C TYR A 102 9.80 -13.89 1.30
N PHE A 103 9.79 -14.20 2.60
CA PHE A 103 10.89 -13.92 3.53
C PHE A 103 11.67 -15.22 3.80
N ASP A 104 12.95 -15.24 3.43
CA ASP A 104 13.87 -16.38 3.54
C ASP A 104 14.99 -16.17 4.58
N ASP A 105 14.95 -15.03 5.29
CA ASP A 105 16.03 -14.49 6.13
C ASP A 105 15.56 -13.95 7.50
N ILE A 106 14.25 -13.91 7.79
CA ILE A 106 13.72 -13.47 9.10
C ILE A 106 13.79 -14.63 10.11
N PRO A 107 14.56 -14.51 11.21
CA PRO A 107 14.67 -15.59 12.21
C PRO A 107 13.33 -15.91 12.90
N LEU A 108 13.15 -17.17 13.31
CA LEU A 108 11.96 -17.67 14.03
C LEU A 108 11.56 -16.77 15.19
N VAL A 109 12.52 -16.34 16.01
CA VAL A 109 12.28 -15.47 17.18
C VAL A 109 11.81 -14.06 16.80
N ASP A 110 12.13 -13.58 15.60
CA ASP A 110 11.67 -12.30 15.07
C ASP A 110 10.29 -12.46 14.44
N TRP A 111 10.09 -13.55 13.68
CA TRP A 111 8.80 -13.93 13.12
C TRP A 111 7.71 -14.12 14.19
N GLN A 112 8.06 -14.78 15.30
CA GLN A 112 7.17 -14.93 16.46
C GLN A 112 6.78 -13.60 17.10
N ARG A 113 7.64 -12.56 17.05
CA ARG A 113 7.25 -11.20 17.50
C ARG A 113 6.26 -10.54 16.55
N HIS A 114 6.38 -10.75 15.24
CA HIS A 114 5.36 -10.31 14.28
C HIS A 114 4.02 -11.03 14.52
N GLN A 115 4.03 -12.35 14.72
CA GLN A 115 2.81 -13.11 15.07
C GLN A 115 2.16 -12.59 16.34
N GLN A 116 2.93 -12.49 17.43
CA GLN A 116 2.42 -12.05 18.73
C GLN A 116 1.79 -10.65 18.66
N TRP A 117 2.40 -9.72 17.92
CA TRP A 117 1.82 -8.39 17.70
C TRP A 117 0.51 -8.45 16.92
N ALA A 118 0.46 -9.17 15.79
CA ALA A 118 -0.73 -9.29 14.96
C ALA A 118 -1.91 -9.98 15.66
N LEU A 119 -1.63 -10.91 16.59
CA LEU A 119 -2.62 -11.59 17.41
C LEU A 119 -3.14 -10.74 18.58
N THR A 120 -2.32 -9.84 19.13
CA THR A 120 -2.68 -9.04 20.33
C THR A 120 -3.09 -7.60 20.07
N GLN A 121 -2.91 -7.09 18.85
CA GLN A 121 -3.29 -5.71 18.49
C GLN A 121 -4.80 -5.47 18.68
N ILE A 122 -5.13 -4.33 19.31
CA ILE A 122 -6.51 -3.88 19.52
C ILE A 122 -6.96 -3.07 18.29
N ASP A 123 -7.96 -3.58 17.58
CA ASP A 123 -8.43 -2.99 16.32
C ASP A 123 -9.16 -1.63 16.49
N HIS A 124 -9.73 -1.32 17.67
CA HIS A 124 -10.40 -0.02 17.92
C HIS A 124 -10.11 0.51 19.33
N ARG A 125 -9.80 1.81 19.46
CA ARG A 125 -9.70 2.51 20.76
C ARG A 125 -11.01 2.42 21.57
N TYR A 126 -12.15 2.35 20.87
CA TYR A 126 -13.48 2.26 21.45
C TYR A 126 -14.08 0.88 21.18
N MET A 127 -13.45 -0.19 21.69
CA MET A 127 -13.79 -1.60 21.43
C MET A 127 -15.30 -1.91 21.48
N PHE A 128 -16.03 -1.38 22.47
CA PHE A 128 -17.47 -1.61 22.65
C PHE A 128 -18.39 -0.71 21.79
N ASN A 129 -17.82 0.18 20.97
CA ASN A 129 -18.56 1.10 20.09
C ASN A 129 -17.68 1.50 18.88
N PRO A 130 -17.36 0.58 17.96
CA PRO A 130 -16.41 0.82 16.87
C PRO A 130 -16.89 1.85 15.84
N ARG A 131 -18.20 2.12 15.76
CA ARG A 131 -18.78 3.23 14.98
C ARG A 131 -18.57 4.63 15.60
N ARG A 132 -17.91 4.74 16.76
CA ARG A 132 -17.71 6.03 17.43
C ARG A 132 -16.82 6.94 16.58
N HIS A 133 -17.33 8.14 16.30
CA HIS A 133 -16.74 9.14 15.39
C HIS A 133 -16.80 8.79 13.89
N TYR A 134 -17.53 7.76 13.45
CA TYR A 134 -17.59 7.34 12.04
C TYR A 134 -17.98 8.45 11.05
N GLY A 135 -18.86 9.39 11.45
CA GLY A 135 -19.19 10.58 10.65
C GLY A 135 -18.08 11.64 10.52
N ASN A 136 -16.87 11.36 10.98
CA ASN A 136 -15.66 12.13 10.75
C ASN A 136 -14.53 11.12 10.40
N PRO A 137 -14.25 10.89 9.10
CA PRO A 137 -13.29 9.87 8.68
C PRO A 137 -11.91 10.03 9.32
N ALA A 138 -11.35 11.24 9.34
CA ALA A 138 -10.04 11.52 9.95
C ALA A 138 -9.97 11.05 11.40
N LEU A 139 -11.00 11.34 12.20
CA LEU A 139 -11.08 10.93 13.60
C LEU A 139 -11.45 9.44 13.76
N TRP A 140 -12.23 8.86 12.85
CA TRP A 140 -12.54 7.43 12.90
C TRP A 140 -11.32 6.57 12.58
N TYR A 141 -10.64 6.87 11.47
CA TYR A 141 -9.39 6.23 11.07
C TYR A 141 -8.30 6.43 12.14
N TYR A 142 -8.16 7.61 12.74
CA TYR A 142 -7.20 7.81 13.85
C TYR A 142 -7.46 6.88 15.06
N ASN A 143 -8.71 6.49 15.31
CA ASN A 143 -9.08 5.63 16.45
C ASN A 143 -9.31 4.14 16.07
N SER A 144 -9.10 3.74 14.81
CA SER A 144 -9.44 2.41 14.27
C SER A 144 -8.38 1.85 13.31
N PHE A 145 -8.09 0.56 13.43
CA PHE A 145 -7.18 -0.27 12.62
C PHE A 145 -5.77 0.32 12.44
N ASN A 146 -4.78 -0.25 13.12
CA ASN A 146 -3.37 0.14 12.98
C ASN A 146 -2.57 -1.01 12.34
N PRO A 147 -1.36 -0.73 11.81
CA PRO A 147 -0.44 -1.77 11.43
C PRO A 147 -0.25 -2.83 12.53
N VAL A 148 -0.05 -4.07 12.06
CA VAL A 148 0.07 -5.31 12.83
C VAL A 148 1.31 -6.11 12.44
N PHE A 149 2.00 -5.71 11.38
CA PHE A 149 3.19 -6.37 10.85
C PHE A 149 4.26 -5.33 10.53
N SER A 150 5.51 -5.60 10.93
CA SER A 150 6.66 -4.76 10.57
C SER A 150 7.41 -5.42 9.44
N CYS A 151 7.30 -4.89 8.23
CA CYS A 151 8.18 -5.33 7.14
C CYS A 151 9.63 -4.87 7.40
N PRO A 152 10.65 -5.71 7.11
CA PRO A 152 12.06 -5.33 7.31
C PRO A 152 12.45 -4.02 6.59
N GLN A 153 11.96 -3.81 5.38
CA GLN A 153 12.14 -2.58 4.59
C GLN A 153 10.81 -2.16 3.94
N VAL A 154 10.01 -1.37 4.68
CA VAL A 154 8.91 -0.61 4.05
C VAL A 154 9.50 0.52 3.19
N LYS A 155 9.08 0.63 1.93
CA LYS A 155 9.57 1.63 0.98
C LYS A 155 8.40 2.29 0.24
N ARG A 156 8.27 3.63 0.32
CA ARG A 156 7.44 4.39 -0.63
C ARG A 156 8.10 4.30 -2.00
N VAL A 157 7.38 3.76 -2.96
CA VAL A 157 7.90 3.51 -4.32
C VAL A 157 7.58 4.73 -5.18
N TRP A 158 8.65 5.44 -5.56
CA TRP A 158 8.66 6.80 -6.11
C TRP A 158 8.30 7.93 -5.13
N GLY A 159 8.58 9.15 -5.60
CA GLY A 159 7.86 10.39 -5.30
C GLY A 159 7.71 10.84 -3.84
N VAL A 160 6.84 11.84 -3.68
CA VAL A 160 6.32 12.41 -2.43
C VAL A 160 4.91 12.95 -2.71
N GLY A 161 4.01 12.92 -1.73
CA GLY A 161 2.60 13.20 -1.98
C GLY A 161 1.89 12.01 -2.64
N ASP A 162 0.85 12.31 -3.42
CA ASP A 162 -0.14 11.35 -3.94
C ASP A 162 0.32 10.61 -5.21
N GLY A 163 -0.12 9.36 -5.38
CA GLY A 163 0.26 8.45 -6.47
C GLY A 163 1.22 7.32 -6.04
N PRO A 164 2.43 7.63 -5.52
CA PRO A 164 3.34 6.66 -4.90
C PRO A 164 2.67 5.93 -3.73
N LYS A 165 2.92 4.63 -3.53
CA LYS A 165 2.37 3.85 -2.39
C LYS A 165 3.48 3.06 -1.67
N TYR A 166 3.24 2.62 -0.43
CA TYR A 166 4.22 1.89 0.40
C TYR A 166 4.26 0.38 0.12
N VAL A 167 5.38 -0.13 -0.41
CA VAL A 167 5.63 -1.56 -0.67
C VAL A 167 6.51 -2.16 0.45
N CYS A 168 6.22 -3.39 0.84
CA CYS A 168 7.07 -4.17 1.75
C CYS A 168 8.15 -4.92 0.97
N ASP A 169 9.43 -4.79 1.36
CA ASP A 169 10.58 -5.54 0.82
C ASP A 169 10.63 -5.64 -0.74
N PRO A 170 10.39 -4.55 -1.51
CA PRO A 170 10.31 -4.62 -2.97
C PRO A 170 11.56 -5.21 -3.64
N HIS A 171 12.72 -5.17 -2.99
CA HIS A 171 13.96 -5.77 -3.50
C HIS A 171 13.82 -7.29 -3.73
N ARG A 172 12.98 -7.99 -2.95
CA ARG A 172 12.75 -9.43 -3.07
C ARG A 172 11.99 -9.83 -4.32
N LEU A 173 11.25 -8.89 -4.94
CA LEU A 173 10.46 -9.17 -6.14
C LEU A 173 11.35 -9.71 -7.28
N VAL A 174 12.57 -9.20 -7.44
CA VAL A 174 13.54 -9.69 -8.44
C VAL A 174 13.90 -11.16 -8.20
N THR A 175 14.23 -11.52 -6.95
CA THR A 175 14.60 -12.90 -6.57
C THR A 175 13.43 -13.87 -6.70
N VAL A 176 12.25 -13.48 -6.18
CA VAL A 176 11.02 -14.28 -6.24
C VAL A 176 10.58 -14.48 -7.69
N ALA A 177 10.67 -13.44 -8.53
CA ALA A 177 10.35 -13.52 -9.94
C ALA A 177 11.33 -14.38 -10.72
N LYS A 178 12.64 -14.26 -10.48
CA LYS A 178 13.64 -15.13 -11.11
C LYS A 178 13.34 -16.59 -10.79
N ARG A 179 13.15 -16.93 -9.52
CA ARG A 179 12.81 -18.29 -9.07
C ARG A 179 11.53 -18.79 -9.76
N ARG A 180 10.47 -17.98 -9.81
CA ARG A 180 9.22 -18.33 -10.49
C ARG A 180 9.36 -18.46 -12.01
N GLN A 181 10.23 -17.66 -12.63
CA GLN A 181 10.54 -17.73 -14.05
C GLN A 181 11.28 -19.03 -14.42
N GLU A 182 12.12 -19.54 -13.51
CA GLU A 182 12.84 -20.81 -13.62
C GLU A 182 11.93 -22.02 -13.31
N GLU A 183 11.04 -21.92 -12.32
CA GLU A 183 10.13 -23.00 -11.89
C GLU A 183 8.84 -23.13 -12.73
N GLN A 184 8.27 -22.01 -13.18
CA GLN A 184 6.88 -21.91 -13.69
C GLN A 184 6.79 -21.17 -15.04
N GLY A 185 7.92 -20.74 -15.60
CA GLY A 185 7.97 -20.08 -16.91
C GLY A 185 7.49 -18.62 -16.92
N HIS A 186 7.18 -18.01 -15.78
CA HIS A 186 6.78 -16.59 -15.68
C HIS A 186 7.29 -15.89 -14.41
N GLY A 187 7.61 -14.60 -14.53
CA GLY A 187 8.09 -13.76 -13.43
C GLY A 187 7.02 -13.23 -12.46
N CYS A 188 7.28 -12.06 -11.87
CA CYS A 188 6.33 -11.37 -11.00
C CYS A 188 5.15 -10.78 -11.79
N LEU A 189 4.01 -10.63 -11.10
CA LEU A 189 2.80 -10.05 -11.67
C LEU A 189 2.32 -8.90 -10.78
N ILE A 190 2.19 -7.72 -11.35
CA ILE A 190 1.71 -6.52 -10.68
C ILE A 190 0.44 -6.04 -11.39
N TYR A 191 -0.60 -5.77 -10.61
CA TYR A 191 -1.81 -5.12 -11.07
C TYR A 191 -1.91 -3.73 -10.42
N SER A 192 -2.27 -2.71 -11.21
CA SER A 192 -2.55 -1.35 -10.73
C SER A 192 -3.88 -0.87 -11.32
N VAL A 193 -4.83 -0.50 -10.46
CA VAL A 193 -6.19 -0.10 -10.84
C VAL A 193 -6.40 1.36 -10.46
N GLY A 194 -6.82 2.15 -11.45
CA GLY A 194 -6.97 3.60 -11.37
C GLY A 194 -5.60 4.30 -11.33
N SER A 195 -5.05 4.55 -12.51
CA SER A 195 -3.83 5.38 -12.63
C SER A 195 -4.15 6.84 -12.87
N ASN A 196 -5.32 7.15 -13.45
CA ASN A 196 -5.69 8.49 -13.94
C ASN A 196 -4.61 9.12 -14.84
N GLY A 197 -3.81 8.29 -15.53
CA GLY A 197 -2.64 8.71 -16.31
C GLY A 197 -1.39 9.07 -15.49
N ASN A 198 -1.47 9.03 -14.16
CA ASN A 198 -0.32 9.09 -13.27
C ASN A 198 0.36 7.71 -13.19
N TYR A 199 1.57 7.62 -13.73
CA TYR A 199 2.39 6.40 -13.76
C TYR A 199 3.53 6.41 -12.71
N GLU A 200 3.53 7.34 -11.75
CA GLU A 200 4.65 7.52 -10.81
C GLU A 200 4.98 6.25 -10.02
N PHE A 201 3.98 5.54 -9.51
CA PHE A 201 4.18 4.30 -8.77
C PHE A 201 4.79 3.21 -9.66
N GLU A 202 4.24 3.04 -10.86
CA GLU A 202 4.57 1.96 -11.77
C GLU A 202 5.96 2.17 -12.40
N ASP A 203 6.26 3.40 -12.84
CA ASP A 203 7.59 3.78 -13.30
C ASP A 203 8.62 3.74 -12.19
N GLY A 204 8.26 4.17 -10.97
CA GLY A 204 9.13 4.05 -9.81
C GLY A 204 9.44 2.62 -9.42
N LEU A 205 8.47 1.71 -9.58
CA LEU A 205 8.65 0.29 -9.33
C LEU A 205 9.57 -0.35 -10.37
N VAL A 206 9.39 -0.04 -11.66
CA VAL A 206 10.33 -0.47 -12.71
C VAL A 206 11.73 0.11 -12.47
N ASN A 207 11.84 1.41 -12.17
CA ASN A 207 13.14 2.05 -11.88
C ASN A 207 13.84 1.41 -10.66
N TYR A 208 13.07 1.02 -9.63
CA TYR A 208 13.61 0.37 -8.42
C TYR A 208 14.03 -1.09 -8.67
N LEU A 209 13.28 -1.84 -9.49
CA LEU A 209 13.61 -3.21 -9.92
C LEU A 209 14.63 -3.26 -11.08
N GLY A 210 15.10 -2.09 -11.52
CA GLY A 210 16.05 -1.91 -12.62
C GLY A 210 15.46 -2.28 -13.98
N THR A 211 16.32 -2.37 -15.00
CA THR A 211 15.94 -2.74 -16.38
C THR A 211 15.54 -4.21 -16.54
N SER A 212 15.30 -4.94 -15.45
CA SER A 212 14.84 -6.32 -15.49
C SER A 212 13.36 -6.37 -15.88
N LYS A 213 13.02 -7.08 -16.96
CA LYS A 213 11.63 -7.46 -17.28
C LYS A 213 11.13 -8.59 -16.36
N ALA A 214 11.55 -8.56 -15.09
CA ALA A 214 11.25 -9.59 -14.11
C ALA A 214 9.78 -9.58 -13.71
N CYS A 215 9.14 -8.40 -13.71
CA CYS A 215 7.69 -8.28 -13.55
C CYS A 215 6.98 -7.99 -14.87
N GLU A 216 5.70 -8.33 -14.87
CA GLU A 216 4.68 -7.93 -15.82
C GLU A 216 3.68 -7.04 -15.08
N ILE A 217 3.39 -5.85 -15.63
CA ILE A 217 2.57 -4.84 -14.95
C ILE A 217 1.31 -4.57 -15.77
N HIS A 218 0.12 -4.85 -15.22
CA HIS A 218 -1.15 -4.53 -15.86
C HIS A 218 -1.77 -3.30 -15.19
N ILE A 219 -2.19 -2.35 -16.00
CA ILE A 219 -2.64 -1.02 -15.55
C ILE A 219 -4.05 -0.81 -16.09
N PHE A 220 -5.01 -0.65 -15.20
CA PHE A 220 -6.44 -0.69 -15.49
C PHE A 220 -7.08 0.66 -15.18
N ASP A 221 -7.54 1.39 -16.19
CA ASP A 221 -8.27 2.64 -16.01
C ASP A 221 -9.33 2.81 -17.10
N TYR A 222 -10.59 3.06 -16.74
CA TYR A 222 -11.67 3.18 -17.72
C TYR A 222 -11.79 4.58 -18.35
N SER A 223 -11.24 5.62 -17.70
CA SER A 223 -11.64 7.02 -17.93
C SER A 223 -11.25 7.54 -19.31
N ARG A 224 -10.11 7.10 -19.86
CA ARG A 224 -9.64 7.31 -21.24
C ARG A 224 -8.50 6.34 -21.55
N ASP A 225 -8.05 6.30 -22.80
CA ASP A 225 -6.79 5.65 -23.14
C ASP A 225 -5.59 6.45 -22.59
N TYR A 226 -4.83 5.83 -21.69
CA TYR A 226 -3.57 6.35 -21.16
C TYR A 226 -2.35 5.55 -21.64
N ASN A 227 -2.50 4.66 -22.64
CA ASN A 227 -1.39 3.88 -23.15
C ASN A 227 -0.32 4.79 -23.80
N ARG A 228 0.95 4.44 -23.61
CA ARG A 228 2.11 5.27 -24.00
C ARG A 228 3.29 4.41 -24.46
N PRO A 229 4.20 4.93 -25.31
CA PRO A 229 5.30 4.15 -25.89
C PRO A 229 6.25 3.51 -24.86
N GLU A 230 6.36 4.09 -23.66
CA GLU A 230 7.24 3.62 -22.58
C GLU A 230 6.76 2.31 -21.93
N ASN A 231 5.48 1.96 -22.10
CA ASN A 231 4.88 0.80 -21.44
C ASN A 231 5.45 -0.54 -21.96
N ALA A 232 5.39 -0.77 -23.27
CA ALA A 232 5.85 -2.01 -23.90
C ALA A 232 7.34 -2.36 -23.65
N PRO A 233 8.33 -1.44 -23.75
CA PRO A 233 9.71 -1.77 -23.42
C PRO A 233 9.92 -2.09 -21.93
N ARG A 234 9.03 -1.62 -21.04
CA ARG A 234 9.03 -1.89 -19.59
C ARG A 234 8.21 -3.11 -19.15
N ASN A 235 7.61 -3.86 -20.08
CA ASN A 235 6.66 -4.95 -19.80
C ASN A 235 5.41 -4.50 -19.02
N MET A 236 4.95 -3.29 -19.33
CA MET A 236 3.72 -2.71 -18.80
C MET A 236 2.63 -2.78 -19.88
N HIS A 237 1.41 -3.11 -19.47
CA HIS A 237 0.26 -3.36 -20.33
C HIS A 237 -0.91 -2.51 -19.85
N PHE A 238 -1.29 -1.49 -20.62
CA PHE A 238 -2.46 -0.66 -20.31
C PHE A 238 -3.75 -1.31 -20.83
N HIS A 239 -4.80 -1.28 -20.01
CA HIS A 239 -6.13 -1.79 -20.32
C HIS A 239 -7.13 -0.67 -20.03
N GLN A 240 -7.86 -0.20 -21.05
CA GLN A 240 -8.97 0.72 -20.82
C GLN A 240 -10.16 -0.02 -20.22
N LEU A 241 -10.11 -0.28 -18.92
CA LEU A 241 -11.00 -1.18 -18.19
C LEU A 241 -11.04 -0.80 -16.71
N GLY A 242 -12.24 -0.64 -16.16
CA GLY A 242 -12.49 -0.35 -14.75
C GLY A 242 -12.82 -1.62 -13.96
N LEU A 243 -12.54 -1.58 -12.67
CA LEU A 243 -12.91 -2.64 -11.73
C LEU A 243 -14.33 -2.38 -11.16
N GLN A 244 -15.08 -3.45 -10.97
CA GLN A 244 -16.33 -3.47 -10.19
C GLN A 244 -16.36 -4.73 -9.30
N GLY A 245 -17.23 -4.76 -8.28
CA GLY A 245 -17.50 -6.01 -7.56
C GLY A 245 -18.31 -6.99 -8.40
N SER A 246 -18.06 -8.29 -8.25
CA SER A 246 -18.77 -9.39 -8.94
C SER A 246 -20.30 -9.37 -8.81
N GLN A 247 -20.82 -8.78 -7.73
CA GLN A 247 -22.26 -8.60 -7.49
C GLN A 247 -22.86 -7.38 -8.22
N GLN A 248 -22.05 -6.57 -8.89
CA GLN A 248 -22.50 -5.38 -9.61
C GLN A 248 -22.65 -5.66 -11.11
N ASN A 249 -23.85 -5.41 -11.63
CA ASN A 249 -24.13 -5.43 -13.06
C ASN A 249 -24.06 -3.99 -13.64
N ARG A 250 -22.90 -3.32 -13.60
CA ARG A 250 -22.71 -2.08 -14.37
C ARG A 250 -22.65 -2.47 -15.85
N ALA A 251 -23.79 -2.37 -16.54
CA ALA A 251 -24.00 -2.94 -17.88
C ALA A 251 -23.33 -2.15 -19.03
N ARG A 252 -22.03 -1.88 -18.92
CA ARG A 252 -21.18 -1.29 -19.96
C ARG A 252 -19.85 -2.05 -20.02
N GLY A 253 -19.39 -2.38 -21.23
CA GLY A 253 -18.18 -3.20 -21.46
C GLY A 253 -16.85 -2.57 -21.03
N GLU A 254 -16.91 -1.40 -20.41
CA GLU A 254 -15.80 -0.64 -19.80
C GLU A 254 -15.45 -1.15 -18.39
N PHE A 255 -16.24 -2.07 -17.81
CA PHE A 255 -16.05 -2.59 -16.45
C PHE A 255 -16.00 -4.13 -16.40
N ALA A 256 -15.16 -4.67 -15.52
CA ALA A 256 -15.08 -6.10 -15.22
C ALA A 256 -14.85 -6.33 -13.71
N SER A 257 -15.30 -7.47 -13.20
CA SER A 257 -14.93 -7.92 -11.85
C SER A 257 -13.54 -8.54 -11.81
N PHE A 258 -12.92 -8.59 -10.63
CA PHE A 258 -11.56 -9.13 -10.50
C PHE A 258 -11.41 -10.57 -11.07
N PRO A 259 -12.34 -11.52 -10.86
CA PRO A 259 -12.23 -12.86 -11.44
C PRO A 259 -12.35 -12.85 -12.98
N GLN A 260 -13.17 -11.94 -13.54
CA GLN A 260 -13.26 -11.76 -14.99
C GLN A 260 -11.96 -11.18 -15.58
N ILE A 261 -11.26 -10.31 -14.84
CA ILE A 261 -9.94 -9.80 -15.24
C ILE A 261 -8.89 -10.92 -15.20
N LEU A 262 -8.88 -11.74 -14.14
CA LEU A 262 -8.01 -12.92 -14.05
C LEU A 262 -8.23 -13.86 -15.24
N GLN A 263 -9.49 -14.23 -15.51
CA GLN A 263 -9.84 -15.13 -16.61
C GLN A 263 -9.48 -14.55 -17.98
N LYS A 264 -9.80 -13.27 -18.23
CA LYS A 264 -9.49 -12.58 -19.50
C LYS A 264 -7.99 -12.52 -19.80
N LEU A 265 -7.14 -12.56 -18.77
CA LEU A 265 -5.69 -12.51 -18.87
C LEU A 265 -5.01 -13.88 -18.65
N GLY A 266 -5.75 -14.95 -18.33
CA GLY A 266 -5.19 -16.27 -18.00
C GLY A 266 -4.43 -16.31 -16.66
N HIS A 267 -4.74 -15.40 -15.74
CA HIS A 267 -4.00 -15.17 -14.48
C HIS A 267 -4.65 -15.82 -13.25
N GLU A 268 -5.69 -16.63 -13.44
CA GLU A 268 -6.47 -17.30 -12.37
C GLU A 268 -5.60 -18.09 -11.38
N ASN A 269 -4.52 -18.71 -11.85
CA ASN A 269 -3.59 -19.50 -11.03
C ASN A 269 -2.25 -18.78 -10.74
N ARG A 270 -2.11 -17.49 -11.08
CA ARG A 270 -0.86 -16.74 -10.89
C ARG A 270 -0.83 -16.00 -9.55
N VAL A 271 0.37 -15.94 -8.97
CA VAL A 271 0.65 -15.08 -7.82
C VAL A 271 0.70 -13.63 -8.27
N ILE A 272 -0.21 -12.80 -7.76
CA ILE A 272 -0.17 -11.35 -7.91
C ILE A 272 0.69 -10.81 -6.77
N ASP A 273 1.90 -10.36 -7.11
CA ASP A 273 2.91 -9.92 -6.14
C ASP A 273 2.55 -8.56 -5.51
N ILE A 274 1.92 -7.68 -6.29
CA ILE A 274 1.34 -6.42 -5.83
C ILE A 274 0.02 -6.17 -6.55
N PHE A 275 -1.01 -5.84 -5.79
CA PHE A 275 -2.25 -5.24 -6.28
C PHE A 275 -2.38 -3.83 -5.71
N LYS A 276 -2.15 -2.80 -6.53
CA LYS A 276 -2.51 -1.39 -6.24
C LYS A 276 -3.94 -1.16 -6.70
N ILE A 277 -4.75 -0.52 -5.85
CA ILE A 277 -6.12 -0.10 -6.17
C ILE A 277 -6.39 1.30 -5.61
N ASP A 278 -6.83 2.20 -6.49
CA ASP A 278 -7.00 3.63 -6.23
C ASP A 278 -8.09 4.13 -7.19
N CYS A 279 -9.38 3.94 -6.86
CA CYS A 279 -10.45 3.89 -7.86
C CYS A 279 -11.77 4.57 -7.43
N GLU A 280 -11.66 5.70 -6.72
CA GLU A 280 -12.78 6.63 -6.47
C GLU A 280 -14.01 5.95 -5.84
N GLY A 281 -13.78 5.01 -4.91
CA GLY A 281 -14.81 4.29 -4.18
C GLY A 281 -15.07 2.86 -4.66
N CYS A 282 -14.45 2.41 -5.76
CA CYS A 282 -14.61 1.03 -6.23
C CYS A 282 -13.94 -0.01 -5.31
N GLU A 283 -13.10 0.42 -4.36
CA GLU A 283 -12.41 -0.43 -3.40
C GLU A 283 -13.41 -1.06 -2.42
N TRP A 284 -14.32 -0.23 -1.90
CA TRP A 284 -15.45 -0.65 -1.05
C TRP A 284 -16.37 -1.64 -1.77
N ASP A 285 -16.57 -1.47 -3.07
CA ASP A 285 -17.47 -2.30 -3.88
C ASP A 285 -16.87 -3.64 -4.30
N SER A 286 -15.54 -3.73 -4.44
CA SER A 286 -14.86 -4.87 -5.07
C SER A 286 -14.04 -5.76 -4.14
N TYR A 287 -13.72 -5.32 -2.92
CA TYR A 287 -12.70 -5.99 -2.10
C TYR A 287 -12.88 -7.48 -1.86
N LYS A 288 -14.13 -7.94 -1.72
CA LYS A 288 -14.45 -9.36 -1.48
C LYS A 288 -13.97 -10.27 -2.61
N ASP A 289 -13.88 -9.77 -3.84
CA ASP A 289 -13.37 -10.53 -4.97
C ASP A 289 -11.84 -10.75 -4.91
N TRP A 290 -11.07 -9.70 -4.56
CA TRP A 290 -9.61 -9.74 -4.62
C TRP A 290 -8.91 -10.15 -3.31
N ILE A 291 -9.52 -9.96 -2.13
CA ILE A 291 -8.98 -10.56 -0.89
C ILE A 291 -9.15 -12.09 -0.86
N ALA A 292 -10.19 -12.59 -1.54
CA ALA A 292 -10.48 -14.01 -1.66
C ALA A 292 -9.50 -14.75 -2.58
N HIS A 293 -8.72 -14.04 -3.41
CA HIS A 293 -7.69 -14.66 -4.25
C HIS A 293 -6.64 -15.36 -3.37
N PRO A 294 -6.45 -16.68 -3.47
CA PRO A 294 -5.49 -17.40 -2.63
C PRO A 294 -4.05 -17.00 -2.91
N HIS A 295 -3.77 -16.53 -4.14
CA HIS A 295 -2.43 -16.19 -4.61
C HIS A 295 -2.16 -14.67 -4.65
N MET A 296 -2.84 -13.89 -3.80
CA MET A 296 -2.51 -12.47 -3.57
C MET A 296 -1.33 -12.34 -2.59
N ARG A 297 -0.38 -11.45 -2.85
CA ARG A 297 0.84 -11.24 -2.03
C ARG A 297 0.80 -9.94 -1.22
N GLN A 298 0.78 -8.78 -1.89
CA GLN A 298 0.60 -7.47 -1.25
C GLN A 298 -0.59 -6.74 -1.86
N VAL A 299 -1.31 -5.97 -1.05
CA VAL A 299 -2.40 -5.11 -1.50
C VAL A 299 -2.15 -3.69 -1.00
N LEU A 300 -2.17 -2.72 -1.90
CA LEU A 300 -1.96 -1.29 -1.67
C LEU A 300 -3.25 -0.57 -2.07
N ILE A 301 -3.81 0.24 -1.18
CA ILE A 301 -5.18 0.76 -1.31
C ILE A 301 -5.17 2.26 -1.01
N GLU A 302 -5.76 3.08 -1.87
CA GLU A 302 -6.31 4.39 -1.49
C GLU A 302 -7.82 4.20 -1.22
N THR A 303 -8.33 4.59 -0.05
CA THR A 303 -9.78 4.55 0.20
C THR A 303 -10.39 5.94 0.16
N HIS A 304 -11.42 6.09 -0.68
CA HIS A 304 -12.13 7.35 -0.88
C HIS A 304 -13.29 7.49 0.14
N GLU A 305 -13.18 8.50 1.01
CA GLU A 305 -14.03 8.77 2.19
C GLU A 305 -14.25 7.54 3.11
N LEU A 306 -15.48 7.36 3.63
CA LEU A 306 -15.97 6.17 4.32
C LEU A 306 -17.32 5.77 3.69
N PRO A 307 -17.64 4.47 3.55
CA PRO A 307 -18.94 4.05 3.06
C PRO A 307 -20.01 4.46 4.07
N LYS A 308 -21.18 4.90 3.60
CA LYS A 308 -22.25 5.47 4.46
C LYS A 308 -22.68 4.53 5.58
N GLU A 309 -22.75 3.23 5.27
CA GLU A 309 -23.07 2.19 6.23
C GLU A 309 -21.81 1.76 7.00
N TRP A 310 -21.85 1.93 8.32
CA TRP A 310 -20.70 1.80 9.22
C TRP A 310 -20.25 0.35 9.44
N ASP A 311 -21.16 -0.60 9.27
CA ASP A 311 -20.89 -2.02 9.27
C ASP A 311 -20.11 -2.43 8.02
N HIS A 312 -20.40 -1.85 6.85
CA HIS A 312 -19.63 -2.07 5.63
C HIS A 312 -18.17 -1.62 5.78
N GLY A 313 -17.94 -0.45 6.39
CA GLY A 313 -16.61 0.04 6.72
C GLY A 313 -15.84 -0.89 7.65
N ILE A 314 -16.49 -1.49 8.66
CA ILE A 314 -15.85 -2.46 9.56
C ILE A 314 -15.64 -3.82 8.88
N ASP A 315 -16.59 -4.27 8.05
CA ASP A 315 -16.51 -5.55 7.34
C ASP A 315 -15.35 -5.56 6.33
N PHE A 316 -15.03 -4.42 5.73
CA PHE A 316 -13.82 -4.19 4.93
C PHE A 316 -12.56 -4.60 5.71
N PHE A 317 -12.19 -3.84 6.74
CA PHE A 317 -10.96 -4.06 7.52
C PHE A 317 -10.93 -5.42 8.22
N THR A 318 -12.04 -5.87 8.80
CA THR A 318 -12.08 -7.18 9.46
C THR A 318 -11.96 -8.35 8.46
N SER A 319 -12.41 -8.18 7.21
CA SER A 319 -12.25 -9.22 6.19
C SER A 319 -10.82 -9.40 5.69
N PHE A 320 -9.96 -8.38 5.75
CA PHE A 320 -8.51 -8.57 5.53
C PHE A 320 -7.93 -9.59 6.50
N LYS A 321 -8.15 -9.38 7.81
CA LYS A 321 -7.68 -10.28 8.88
C LYS A 321 -8.26 -11.70 8.73
N ARG A 322 -9.54 -11.83 8.40
CA ARG A 322 -10.19 -13.12 8.06
C ARG A 322 -9.57 -13.82 6.85
N ASN A 323 -9.08 -13.06 5.86
CA ASN A 323 -8.43 -13.58 4.64
C ASN A 323 -6.89 -13.64 4.77
N GLY A 324 -6.36 -13.59 5.99
CA GLY A 324 -4.94 -13.78 6.30
C GLY A 324 -4.03 -12.60 5.98
N PHE A 325 -4.58 -11.40 5.74
CA PHE A 325 -3.80 -10.20 5.46
C PHE A 325 -3.44 -9.43 6.75
N ALA A 326 -2.17 -9.06 6.87
CA ALA A 326 -1.66 -8.19 7.93
C ALA A 326 -1.33 -6.80 7.37
N MET A 327 -1.86 -5.74 7.97
CA MET A 327 -1.53 -4.35 7.64
C MET A 327 -0.09 -4.04 8.08
N TYR A 328 0.74 -3.52 7.17
CA TYR A 328 2.11 -3.06 7.48
C TYR A 328 2.31 -1.56 7.24
N SER A 329 1.42 -0.90 6.49
CA SER A 329 1.42 0.56 6.34
C SER A 329 0.00 1.13 6.43
N LYS A 330 -0.07 2.36 6.92
CA LYS A 330 -1.27 3.20 6.98
C LYS A 330 -0.83 4.66 6.98
N GLU A 331 -1.30 5.42 6.00
CA GLU A 331 -0.98 6.84 5.83
C GLU A 331 -2.27 7.62 5.54
N VAL A 332 -2.30 8.90 5.91
CA VAL A 332 -3.40 9.81 5.56
C VAL A 332 -3.02 10.58 4.30
N ASN A 333 -3.84 10.51 3.25
CA ASN A 333 -3.63 11.37 2.09
C ASN A 333 -4.07 12.79 2.45
N GLY A 334 -3.09 13.69 2.55
CA GLY A 334 -3.28 15.08 2.95
C GLY A 334 -4.16 15.90 2.00
N PHE A 335 -4.29 15.50 0.73
CA PHE A 335 -5.17 16.17 -0.23
C PHE A 335 -6.67 15.93 0.06
N GLY A 336 -7.00 14.86 0.79
CA GLY A 336 -8.38 14.53 1.15
C GLY A 336 -8.90 15.20 2.43
N ASP A 337 -8.21 16.17 3.03
CA ASP A 337 -8.52 16.75 4.36
C ASP A 337 -8.70 15.66 5.46
N GLY A 338 -7.95 14.56 5.35
CA GLY A 338 -8.07 13.40 6.24
C GLY A 338 -9.30 12.51 5.99
N LYS A 339 -9.99 12.68 4.86
CA LYS A 339 -11.01 11.73 4.38
C LYS A 339 -10.41 10.51 3.68
N TYR A 340 -9.29 10.70 3.00
CA TYR A 340 -8.64 9.68 2.17
C TYR A 340 -7.45 9.09 2.92
N TYR A 341 -7.27 7.78 2.81
CA TYR A 341 -6.23 7.03 3.53
C TYR A 341 -5.61 5.98 2.62
N GLU A 342 -4.29 5.89 2.68
CA GLU A 342 -3.52 4.78 2.12
C GLU A 342 -3.41 3.65 3.14
N PHE A 343 -3.59 2.40 2.68
CA PHE A 343 -3.31 1.20 3.45
C PHE A 343 -2.45 0.24 2.64
N SER A 344 -1.55 -0.46 3.31
CA SER A 344 -0.76 -1.54 2.69
C SER A 344 -0.78 -2.80 3.53
N TYR A 345 -1.06 -3.94 2.90
CA TYR A 345 -1.23 -5.25 3.50
C TYR A 345 -0.34 -6.30 2.85
N ILE A 346 0.10 -7.30 3.63
CA ILE A 346 0.77 -8.51 3.16
C ILE A 346 -0.04 -9.75 3.52
N LYS A 347 -0.17 -10.70 2.58
CA LYS A 347 -0.84 -11.99 2.76
C LYS A 347 0.09 -12.96 3.50
N LEU A 348 -0.41 -13.55 4.58
CA LEU A 348 0.28 -14.52 5.41
C LEU A 348 -0.55 -15.81 5.51
N HIS A 349 0.12 -16.94 5.69
CA HIS A 349 -0.50 -18.26 5.81
C HIS A 349 -1.35 -18.38 7.09
N PRO A 350 -2.42 -19.19 7.13
CA PRO A 350 -3.19 -19.40 8.36
C PRO A 350 -2.35 -19.77 9.60
N GLN A 351 -1.24 -20.50 9.45
CA GLN A 351 -0.31 -20.80 10.57
C GLN A 351 0.47 -19.60 11.13
N PHE A 352 0.44 -18.43 10.48
CA PHE A 352 0.87 -17.17 11.09
C PHE A 352 -0.12 -16.74 12.19
N TRP A 353 -1.41 -16.97 11.95
CA TRP A 353 -2.54 -16.56 12.79
C TRP A 353 -2.95 -17.63 13.82
N ASN A 354 -2.35 -18.82 13.75
CA ASN A 354 -2.47 -19.84 14.80
C ASN A 354 -1.43 -19.58 15.89
N ASN A 355 -1.87 -19.56 17.15
CA ASN A 355 -0.99 -19.42 18.31
C ASN A 355 -0.33 -20.76 18.71
N GLU A 356 0.06 -21.57 17.71
CA GLU A 356 0.79 -22.83 17.90
C GLU A 356 2.20 -22.50 18.37
N THR A 357 2.35 -22.41 19.69
CA THR A 357 3.65 -22.32 20.33
C THR A 357 4.33 -23.67 20.18
N THR A 358 5.17 -23.81 19.15
CA THR A 358 6.21 -24.84 19.10
C THR A 358 7.19 -24.56 20.23
N LEU A 359 6.84 -25.05 21.43
CA LEU A 359 7.72 -25.11 22.58
C LEU A 359 8.91 -26.01 22.20
N VAL A 360 10.02 -25.37 21.82
CA VAL A 360 11.32 -26.02 21.73
C VAL A 360 11.79 -26.22 23.17
N THR A 361 11.40 -27.35 23.74
CA THR A 361 11.72 -27.82 25.10
C THR A 361 13.13 -28.40 25.17
#